data_AF-A0A843S5Z4-F1
#
_entry.id   AF-A0A843S5Z4-F1
#
_cell.length_a   1.000
_cell.length_b   1.000
_cell.length_c   1.000
_cell.angle_alpha   90.00
_cell.angle_beta   90.00
_cell.angle_gamma   90.00
#
_symmetry.space_group_name_H-M   'P 1'
#
loop_
_entity.id
_entity.type
_entity.pdbx_description
1 polymer ?
#
loop_
_entity_poly.entity_id
_entity_poly.type
_entity_poly.pdbx_seq_one_letter_code
_entity_poly.pdbx_strand_id
1 'polypeptide(L)' 'ESPTTIAWDDAAAARMKKIPAFVRGMVVRAVEESCRRNGISRVTVEELERIRARMPTPKVFR' A
#
# COMPACT_ATOMS: atom_id res chain seq x y z
N GLU A 1 -6.47 -18.37 13.37
CA GLU A 1 -6.37 -18.05 11.94
C GLU A 1 -5.00 -17.46 11.65
N SER A 2 -4.27 -18.01 10.68
CA SER A 2 -2.99 -17.44 10.26
C SER A 2 -3.24 -16.04 9.72
N PRO A 3 -2.54 -14.98 10.17
CA PRO A 3 -2.66 -13.69 9.53
C PRO A 3 -2.22 -13.90 8.08
N THR A 4 -3.15 -13.85 7.13
CA THR A 4 -2.85 -13.96 5.71
C THR A 4 -2.12 -12.67 5.32
N THR A 5 -0.81 -12.65 5.61
CA THR A 5 0.12 -11.62 5.17
C THR A 5 0.11 -11.66 3.65
N ILE A 6 -0.39 -10.59 3.03
CA ILE A 6 -0.38 -10.49 1.58
C ILE A 6 1.07 -10.29 1.14
N ALA A 7 1.50 -11.06 0.14
CA ALA A 7 2.86 -10.95 -0.39
C ALA A 7 3.05 -9.59 -1.05
N TRP A 8 4.28 -9.07 -1.11
CA TRP A 8 4.57 -7.81 -1.78
C TRP A 8 5.53 -8.05 -2.94
N ASP A 9 5.30 -7.41 -4.07
CA ASP A 9 6.32 -7.31 -5.11
C ASP A 9 7.48 -6.43 -4.62
N ASP A 10 8.71 -6.79 -4.98
CA ASP A 10 9.90 -6.00 -4.66
C ASP A 10 9.78 -4.55 -5.17
N ALA A 11 9.19 -4.38 -6.35
CA ALA A 11 8.91 -3.07 -6.91
C ALA A 11 7.90 -2.26 -6.07
N ALA A 12 6.84 -2.90 -5.56
CA ALA A 12 5.86 -2.25 -4.70
C ALA A 12 6.48 -1.89 -3.34
N ALA A 13 7.28 -2.80 -2.76
CA ALA A 13 8.02 -2.55 -1.53
C ALA A 13 9.01 -1.38 -1.68
N ALA A 14 9.70 -1.29 -2.82
CA ALA A 14 10.59 -0.17 -3.11
C ALA A 14 9.85 1.17 -3.21
N ARG A 15 8.63 1.21 -3.77
CA ARG A 15 7.78 2.41 -3.78
C ARG A 15 7.27 2.76 -2.40
N MET A 16 6.90 1.77 -1.59
CA MET A 16 6.45 1.97 -0.21
C MET A 16 7.50 2.66 0.67
N LYS A 17 8.80 2.42 0.42
CA LYS A 17 9.89 3.11 1.12
C LYS A 17 9.90 4.63 0.87
N LYS A 18 9.42 5.10 -0.29
CA LYS A 18 9.32 6.53 -0.64
C LYS A 18 8.14 7.23 0.05
N ILE A 19 7.18 6.46 0.57
CA ILE A 19 6.03 6.98 1.30
C ILE A 19 6.49 7.40 2.71
N PRO A 20 6.13 8.62 3.17
CA PRO A 20 6.50 9.09 4.50
C PRO A 20 6.04 8.13 5.60
N ALA A 21 6.88 7.95 6.64
CA ALA A 21 6.65 6.94 7.67
C ALA A 21 5.28 7.07 8.36
N PHE A 22 4.83 8.30 8.61
CA PHE A 22 3.57 8.58 9.32
C PHE A 22 2.31 8.16 8.54
N VAL A 23 2.34 8.11 7.21
CA VAL A 23 1.23 7.60 6.38
C VAL A 23 1.43 6.14 5.96
N ARG A 24 2.67 5.61 6.02
CA ARG A 24 3.00 4.26 5.52
C ARG A 24 2.09 3.17 6.09
N GLY A 25 1.81 3.21 7.40
CA GLY A 25 0.93 2.24 8.05
C GLY A 25 -0.52 2.30 7.52
N MET A 26 -1.05 3.49 7.23
CA MET A 26 -2.36 3.63 6.58
C MET A 26 -2.35 3.06 5.17
N VAL A 27 -1.29 3.34 4.40
CA VAL A 27 -1.17 2.84 3.02
C VAL A 27 -1.11 1.32 2.97
N VAL A 28 -0.29 0.70 3.83
CA VAL A 28 -0.18 -0.77 3.92
C VAL A 28 -1.54 -1.39 4.20
N ARG A 29 -2.27 -0.90 5.21
CA ARG A 29 -3.60 -1.42 5.55
C ARG A 29 -4.58 -1.29 4.39
N ALA A 30 -4.64 -0.11 3.77
CA ALA A 30 -5.57 0.15 2.68
C ALA A 30 -5.28 -0.71 1.44
N VAL A 31 -4.01 -0.94 1.10
CA VAL A 31 -3.65 -1.77 -0.06
C VAL A 31 -3.87 -3.25 0.21
N GLU A 32 -3.52 -3.74 1.40
CA GLU A 32 -3.78 -5.13 1.78
C GLU A 32 -5.27 -5.43 1.85
N GLU A 33 -6.08 -4.51 2.41
CA GLU A 33 -7.53 -4.63 2.41
C GLU A 33 -8.10 -4.64 0.99
N SER A 34 -7.60 -3.77 0.10
CA SER A 34 -8.00 -3.77 -1.30
C SER A 34 -7.65 -5.09 -1.98
N CYS A 35 -6.43 -5.61 -1.77
CA CYS A 35 -6.02 -6.90 -2.30
C CYS A 35 -6.95 -8.03 -1.80
N ARG A 36 -7.24 -8.09 -0.49
CA ARG A 36 -8.18 -9.09 0.08
C ARG A 36 -9.56 -9.01 -0.57
N ARG A 37 -10.10 -7.80 -0.72
CA ARG A 37 -11.43 -7.58 -1.31
C ARG A 37 -11.50 -7.96 -2.79
N ASN A 38 -10.40 -7.81 -3.52
CA ASN A 38 -10.31 -8.16 -4.94
C ASN A 38 -9.80 -9.59 -5.19
N GLY A 39 -9.58 -10.39 -4.13
CA GLY A 39 -9.03 -11.76 -4.26
C GLY A 39 -7.57 -11.80 -4.72
N ILE A 40 -6.84 -10.69 -4.57
CA ILE A 40 -5.43 -10.56 -4.95
C ILE A 40 -4.58 -11.01 -3.75
N SER A 41 -3.69 -11.97 -3.97
CA SER A 41 -2.79 -12.52 -2.92
C SER A 41 -1.45 -11.79 -2.82
N ARG A 42 -1.20 -10.79 -3.69
CA ARG A 42 0.05 -10.05 -3.77
C ARG A 42 -0.14 -8.56 -4.10
N VAL A 43 0.46 -7.67 -3.31
CA VAL A 43 0.49 -6.23 -3.58
C VAL A 43 1.43 -5.94 -4.74
N THR A 44 0.83 -5.47 -5.84
CA THR A 44 1.54 -4.98 -7.02
C THR A 44 1.76 -3.47 -6.93
N VAL A 45 2.64 -2.95 -7.79
CA VAL A 45 2.86 -1.50 -7.91
C VAL A 45 1.57 -0.78 -8.30
N GLU A 46 0.76 -1.38 -9.18
CA GLU A 46 -0.48 -0.78 -9.65
C GLU A 46 -1.50 -0.59 -8.52
N GLU A 47 -1.66 -1.61 -7.66
CA GLU A 47 -2.60 -1.53 -6.54
C GLU A 47 -2.12 -0.53 -5.48
N LEU A 48 -0.82 -0.50 -5.21
CA LEU A 48 -0.21 0.49 -4.34
C LEU A 48 -0.42 1.94 -4.83
N GLU A 49 -0.14 2.21 -6.11
CA GLU A 49 -0.30 3.55 -6.69
C GLU A 49 -1.78 3.95 -6.76
N ARG A 50 -2.69 3.02 -7.09
CA ARG A 50 -4.15 3.23 -7.05
C ARG A 50 -4.60 3.69 -5.65
N ILE A 51 -4.15 3.01 -4.61
CA ILE A 51 -4.49 3.35 -3.23
C ILE A 51 -3.84 4.67 -2.80
N ARG A 52 -2.56 4.89 -3.15
CA ARG A 52 -1.86 6.15 -2.86
C ARG A 52 -2.55 7.36 -3.51
N ALA A 53 -3.03 7.23 -4.74
CA ALA A 53 -3.73 8.30 -5.45
C ALA A 53 -5.05 8.72 -4.78
N ARG A 54 -5.68 7.82 -4.02
CA ARG A 54 -6.93 8.06 -3.28
C ARG A 54 -6.69 8.63 -1.89
N MET A 55 -5.47 8.57 -1.37
CA MET A 55 -5.16 9.12 -0.06
C MET A 55 -4.81 10.60 -0.16
N PRO A 56 -5.34 11.43 0.75
CA PRO A 56 -4.89 12.81 0.86
C PRO A 56 -3.42 12.77 1.29
N THR A 57 -2.54 13.13 0.37
CA THR A 57 -1.16 13.42 0.75
C THR A 57 -1.20 14.74 1.52
N PRO A 58 -0.68 14.79 2.75
CA PRO A 58 -0.45 16.07 3.36
C PRO A 58 0.42 16.85 2.39
N LYS A 59 0.02 18.09 2.10
CA LYS A 59 0.91 19.07 1.47
C LYS A 59 2.06 19.28 2.46
N VAL A 60 3.05 18.38 2.41
CA VAL A 60 4.31 18.57 3.11
C VAL A 60 4.91 19.78 2.43
N PHE A 61 4.81 20.89 3.16
CA PHE A 61 5.31 22.23 2.92
C PHE A 61 6.25 22.34 1.72
N ARG A 62 5.80 23.07 0.69
CA ARG A 62 6.69 23.72 -0.26
C ARG A 62 7.57 24.72 0.49
#